data_AF-A0A9D9SWJ3-F1
#
_entry.id   AF-A0A9D9SWJ3-F1
#
_cell.length_a   1.000
_cell.length_b   1.000
_cell.length_c   1.000
_cell.angle_alpha   90.00
_cell.angle_beta   90.00
_cell.angle_gamma   90.00
#
_symmetry.space_group_name_H-M   'P 1'
#
loop_
_entity.id
_entity.type
_entity.pdbx_description
1 polymer ?
#
loop_
_entity_poly.entity_id
_entity_poly.type
_entity_poly.pdbx_seq_one_letter_code
_entity_poly.pdbx_strand_id
1 'polypeptide(L)' 'GREGMHHIRFRVEDADAWIARLEALGYAAIWYKRFSADTTFAYLERSGDPTLVEILQMPPGGPGSQ' A
#
# COMPACT_ATOMS: atom_id res chain seq x y z
N GLY A 1 7.89 -8.58 5.13
CA GLY A 1 9.03 -9.00 4.30
C GLY A 1 9.67 -10.19 4.97
N ARG A 2 9.89 -11.26 4.20
CA ARG A 2 10.27 -12.59 4.72
C ARG A 2 11.57 -12.51 5.55
N GLU A 3 12.71 -12.32 4.90
CA GLU A 3 14.00 -12.05 5.54
C GLU A 3 14.59 -10.74 5.02
N GLY A 4 15.23 -9.97 5.91
CA GLY A 4 15.77 -8.65 5.58
C GLY A 4 14.74 -7.53 5.65
N MET A 5 14.59 -6.76 4.57
CA MET A 5 13.69 -5.60 4.52
C MET A 5 12.22 -6.03 4.67
N HIS A 6 11.49 -5.41 5.61
CA HIS A 6 10.10 -5.79 5.87
C HIS A 6 9.13 -5.27 4.80
N HIS A 7 9.14 -3.98 4.49
CA HIS A 7 8.37 -3.37 3.41
C HIS A 7 9.02 -2.06 2.95
N ILE A 8 8.67 -1.62 1.75
CA ILE A 8 8.92 -0.26 1.25
C ILE A 8 7.58 0.42 1.07
N ARG A 9 7.42 1.61 1.65
CA ARG A 9 6.18 2.37 1.59
C ARG A 9 6.24 3.51 0.59
N PHE A 10 5.19 3.63 -0.21
CA PHE A 10 4.95 4.75 -1.11
C PHE A 10 3.70 5.53 -0.66
N ARG A 11 3.84 6.85 -0.52
CA ARG A 11 2.68 7.74 -0.40
C ARG A 11 2.10 8.00 -1.78
N VAL A 12 0.78 7.89 -1.89
CA VAL A 12 0.04 8.12 -3.14
C VAL A 12 -1.21 8.96 -2.88
N GLU A 13 -1.72 9.60 -3.92
CA GLU A 13 -2.96 10.37 -3.85
C GLU A 13 -4.21 9.48 -3.79
N ASP A 14 -4.17 8.34 -4.47
CA ASP A 14 -5.28 7.38 -4.57
C ASP A 14 -4.76 5.95 -4.42
N ALA A 15 -5.04 5.32 -3.28
CA ALA A 15 -4.58 3.96 -2.99
C ALA A 15 -5.23 2.93 -3.91
N ASP A 16 -6.53 3.03 -4.14
CA ASP A 16 -7.30 2.03 -4.90
C ASP A 16 -6.86 2.04 -6.38
N ALA A 17 -6.61 3.23 -6.95
CA ALA A 17 -6.09 3.36 -8.32
C ALA A 17 -4.69 2.77 -8.47
N TRP A 18 -3.80 2.94 -7.48
CA TRP A 18 -2.45 2.36 -7.52
C TRP A 18 -2.46 0.85 -7.30
N ILE A 19 -3.31 0.33 -6.42
CA ILE A 19 -3.48 -1.11 -6.22
C ILE A 19 -3.92 -1.77 -7.54
N ALA A 20 -4.94 -1.22 -8.21
CA ALA A 20 -5.40 -1.75 -9.50
C ALA A 20 -4.31 -1.77 -10.59
N ARG A 21 -3.44 -0.74 -10.62
CA ARG A 21 -2.29 -0.71 -11.53
C ARG A 21 -1.25 -1.79 -11.20
N LEU A 22 -0.99 -2.02 -9.92
CA LEU A 22 -0.03 -3.01 -9.46
C LEU A 22 -0.55 -4.45 -9.66
N GLU A 23 -1.86 -4.67 -9.56
CA GLU A 23 -2.48 -5.96 -9.90
C GLU A 23 -2.18 -6.39 -11.34
N ALA A 24 -2.24 -5.46 -12.30
CA ALA A 24 -1.87 -5.73 -13.69
C ALA A 24 -0.39 -6.12 -13.88
N LEU A 25 0.47 -5.87 -12.88
CA LEU A 25 1.89 -6.22 -12.86
C LEU A 25 2.19 -7.49 -12.04
N GLY A 26 1.15 -8.16 -11.52
CA GLY A 26 1.26 -9.39 -10.74
C GLY A 26 1.47 -9.19 -9.24
N TYR A 27 1.25 -7.98 -8.73
CA TYR A 27 1.14 -7.77 -7.28
C TYR A 27 -0.27 -8.12 -6.79
N ALA A 28 -0.37 -8.63 -5.57
CA ALA A 28 -1.63 -8.93 -4.91
C ALA A 28 -1.67 -8.22 -3.55
N ALA A 29 -2.79 -7.54 -3.25
CA ALA A 29 -3.01 -6.98 -1.93
C ALA A 29 -3.29 -8.11 -0.92
N ILE A 30 -2.40 -8.29 0.05
CA ILE A 30 -2.52 -9.31 1.11
C ILE A 30 -3.09 -8.77 2.41
N TRP A 31 -3.07 -7.44 2.55
CA TRP A 31 -3.74 -6.75 3.64
C TRP A 31 -4.16 -5.37 3.16
N TYR A 32 -5.46 -5.12 3.15
CA TYR A 32 -6.06 -3.83 2.82
C TYR A 32 -6.82 -3.29 4.03
N LYS A 33 -6.71 -1.98 4.28
CA LYS A 33 -7.55 -1.30 5.26
C LYS A 33 -7.79 0.16 4.87
N ARG A 34 -9.06 0.54 4.83
CA ARG A 34 -9.50 1.93 4.80
C ARG A 34 -9.79 2.38 6.23
N PHE A 35 -8.88 3.16 6.79
CA PHE A 35 -8.91 3.58 8.20
C PHE A 35 -9.91 4.74 8.42
N SER A 36 -10.01 5.64 7.46
CA SER A 36 -10.94 6.78 7.41
C SER A 36 -11.32 7.07 5.96
N ALA A 37 -12.14 8.10 5.72
CA ALA A 37 -12.50 8.52 4.37
C ALA A 37 -11.30 8.98 3.52
N ASP A 38 -10.24 9.47 4.17
CA ASP A 38 -9.05 10.06 3.54
C ASP A 38 -7.76 9.23 3.73
N THR A 39 -7.83 8.13 4.48
CA THR A 39 -6.65 7.30 4.80
C THR A 39 -6.90 5.84 4.50
N THR A 40 -6.15 5.31 3.54
CA THR A 40 -6.18 3.91 3.10
C THR A 40 -4.76 3.39 2.99
N PHE A 41 -4.53 2.17 3.46
CA PHE A 41 -3.27 1.48 3.21
C PHE A 41 -3.48 0.05 2.73
N ALA A 42 -2.50 -0.44 1.98
CA ALA A 42 -2.43 -1.84 1.61
C ALA A 42 -0.98 -2.34 1.60
N TYR A 43 -0.77 -3.55 2.10
CA TYR A 43 0.44 -4.34 1.83
C TYR A 43 0.19 -5.23 0.62
N LEU A 44 1.10 -5.16 -0.35
CA LEU A 44 1.08 -5.97 -1.55
C LEU A 44 2.33 -6.85 -1.60
N GLU A 45 2.15 -8.06 -2.11
CA GLU A 45 3.23 -8.98 -2.45
C GLU A 45 3.19 -9.33 -3.93
N ARG A 46 4.33 -9.77 -4.45
CA ARG A 46 4.43 -10.38 -5.78
C ARG A 46 5.23 -11.66 -5.64
N SER A 47 4.80 -12.72 -6.33
CA SER A 47 5.48 -14.01 -6.26
C SER A 47 6.97 -13.86 -6.63
N GLY A 48 7.85 -14.29 -5.72
CA GLY A 48 9.30 -14.22 -5.88
C GLY A 48 9.96 -12.99 -5.24
N ASP A 49 9.21 -11.92 -4.96
CA ASP A 49 9.75 -10.72 -4.32
C ASP A 49 9.83 -10.93 -2.79
N PRO A 50 10.98 -10.67 -2.14
CA PRO A 50 11.13 -10.87 -0.69
C PRO A 50 10.54 -9.71 0.14
N THR A 51 10.43 -8.53 -0.46
CA THR A 51 10.04 -7.26 0.17
C THR A 51 8.60 -6.92 -0.19
N LEU A 52 7.80 -6.56 0.81
CA LEU A 52 6.42 -6.10 0.59
C LEU A 52 6.41 -4.65 0.09
N VAL A 53 5.42 -4.32 -0.73
CA VAL A 53 5.11 -2.93 -1.09
C VAL A 53 3.96 -2.45 -0.22
N GLU A 54 4.13 -1.31 0.45
CA GLU A 54 3.02 -0.64 1.13
C GLU A 54 2.58 0.57 0.31
N ILE A 55 1.30 0.60 -0.05
CA ILE A 55 0.65 1.78 -0.61
C ILE A 55 -0.08 2.50 0.52
N LEU A 56 0.20 3.79 0.69
CA LEU A 56 -0.44 4.63 1.70
C LEU A 56 -1.03 5.89 1.05
N GLN A 57 -2.35 5.99 1.03
CA GLN A 57 -3.06 7.24 0.84
C GLN A 57 -3.35 7.84 2.21
N MET A 58 -2.94 9.08 2.43
CA MET A 58 -3.13 9.79 3.70
C MET A 58 -2.92 11.29 3.51
N PRO A 59 -3.65 12.16 4.23
CA PRO A 59 -3.41 13.59 4.21
C PRO A 59 -1.97 13.94 4.64
N PRO A 60 -1.43 15.10 4.23
CA PRO A 60 -0.08 15.52 4.61
C PRO A 60 0.16 15.52 6.13
N GLY A 61 -0.84 15.98 6.90
CA GLY A 61 -0.81 16.04 8.37
C GLY A 61 -1.09 14.72 9.09
N GLY A 62 -1.39 13.64 8.37
CA GLY A 62 -1.74 12.34 8.94
C GLY A 62 -3.24 12.03 8.91
N PRO A 63 -3.64 10.87 9.47
CA PRO A 63 -5.01 10.40 9.41
C PRO A 63 -5.96 11.37 10.13
N GLY A 64 -7.05 11.77 9.46
CA GLY A 64 -8.05 12.67 10.03
C GLY A 64 -7.60 14.12 10.22
N SER A 65 -6.46 14.51 9.66
CA SER A 65 -6.09 15.93 9.54
C SER A 65 -6.84 16.55 8.35
N GLN A 66 -7.75 17.48 8.66
CA GLN A 66 -8.40 18.40 7.71
C GLN A 66 -7.75 19.78 7.87
#